data_AF-A0A417EH23-F1
#
_entry.id   AF-A0A417EH23-F1
#
_cell.length_a   1.000
_cell.length_b   1.000
_cell.length_c   1.000
_cell.angle_alpha   90.00
_cell.angle_beta   90.00
_cell.angle_gamma   90.00
#
_symmetry.space_group_name_H-M   'P 1'
#
loop_
_entity.id
_entity.type
_entity.pdbx_description
1 polymer ?
#
loop_
_entity_poly.entity_id
_entity_poly.type
_entity_poly.pdbx_seq_one_letter_code
_entity_poly.pdbx_strand_id
1 'polypeptide(L)'
;MFTFFRLPKCLVNNVYFAELSADAKLLYAFFLDRVSLSIKNGWIDDKGRVFIYYSVKRVCKDLNCGTQKACKLLDELEKAGVLERKRQGPGKPNKLYLKKVF
;
A
#
# COMPACT_ATOMS: atom_id res chain seq x y z
N MET A 1 20.99 -1.68 15.44
CA MET A 1 20.91 -1.45 13.99
C MET A 1 19.55 -0.84 13.69
N PHE A 2 19.50 0.32 13.06
CA PHE A 2 18.23 1.00 12.75
C PHE A 2 17.72 0.56 11.38
N THR A 3 16.42 0.30 11.29
CA THR A 3 15.71 0.02 10.03
C THR A 3 14.73 1.16 9.75
N PHE A 4 14.71 1.63 8.52
CA PHE A 4 13.92 2.79 8.12
C PHE A 4 12.94 2.41 7.01
N PHE A 5 11.74 2.99 7.06
CA PHE A 5 10.84 2.98 5.92
C PHE A 5 11.24 4.02 4.89
N ARG A 6 11.10 3.69 3.62
CA ARG A 6 11.36 4.60 2.51
C ARG A 6 10.06 5.28 2.09
N LEU A 7 9.99 6.59 2.28
CA LEU A 7 8.90 7.41 1.77
C LEU A 7 9.35 8.16 0.51
N PRO A 8 8.71 7.93 -0.66
CA PRO A 8 9.03 8.70 -1.86
C PRO A 8 8.78 10.19 -1.67
N LYS A 9 9.77 11.01 -2.01
CA LYS A 9 9.67 12.47 -1.92
C LYS A 9 8.52 13.04 -2.75
N CYS A 10 8.15 12.38 -3.86
CA CYS A 10 7.03 12.83 -4.68
C CYS A 10 5.69 12.80 -3.92
N LEU A 11 5.46 11.85 -3.03
CA LEU A 11 4.24 11.83 -2.19
C LEU A 11 4.17 13.03 -1.24
N VAL A 12 5.32 13.61 -0.89
CA VAL A 12 5.40 14.77 0.00
C VAL A 12 5.35 16.08 -0.78
N ASN A 13 6.12 16.17 -1.86
CA ASN A 13 6.40 17.44 -2.54
C ASN A 13 5.51 17.72 -3.76
N ASN A 14 4.82 16.71 -4.30
CA ASN A 14 3.99 16.88 -5.49
C ASN A 14 2.55 17.26 -5.10
N VAL A 15 2.04 18.34 -5.70
CA VAL A 15 0.66 18.85 -5.50
C VAL A 15 -0.40 17.80 -5.84
N TYR A 16 -0.11 16.89 -6.79
CA TYR A 16 -1.01 15.78 -7.12
C TYR A 16 -1.32 14.87 -5.92
N PHE A 17 -0.39 14.77 -4.95
CA PHE A 17 -0.54 13.97 -3.73
C PHE A 17 -0.77 14.84 -2.49
N ALA A 18 -1.15 16.11 -2.66
CA ALA A 18 -1.40 17.03 -1.54
C ALA A 18 -2.59 16.56 -0.69
N GLU A 19 -3.61 15.97 -1.30
CA GLU A 19 -4.81 15.48 -0.61
C GLU A 19 -4.59 14.18 0.17
N LEU A 20 -3.48 13.46 -0.07
CA LEU A 20 -3.16 12.26 0.72
C LEU A 20 -2.84 12.67 2.15
N SER A 21 -3.50 12.03 3.11
CA SER A 21 -3.14 12.20 4.52
C SER A 21 -1.71 11.71 4.81
N ALA A 22 -1.09 12.24 5.86
CA ALA A 22 0.24 11.80 6.30
C ALA A 22 0.27 10.28 6.59
N ASP A 23 -0.80 9.76 7.18
CA ASP A 23 -0.95 8.32 7.45
C ASP A 23 -1.08 7.49 6.16
N ALA A 24 -1.74 8.01 5.12
CA ALA A 24 -1.82 7.34 3.83
C ALA A 24 -0.44 7.31 3.15
N LYS A 25 0.31 8.41 3.22
CA LYS A 25 1.70 8.47 2.74
C LYS A 25 2.59 7.45 3.49
N LEU A 26 2.43 7.34 4.80
CA LEU A 26 3.14 6.35 5.61
C LEU A 26 2.73 4.91 5.25
N LEU A 27 1.44 4.66 5.03
CA LEU A 27 0.93 3.36 4.58
C LEU A 27 1.52 2.95 3.23
N TYR A 28 1.69 3.90 2.30
CA TYR A 28 2.39 3.65 1.04
C TYR A 28 3.84 3.20 1.27
N ALA A 29 4.56 3.83 2.21
CA ALA A 29 5.91 3.43 2.56
C ALA A 29 5.97 2.00 3.14
N PHE A 30 4.96 1.58 3.92
CA PHE A 30 4.84 0.20 4.39
C PHE A 30 4.60 -0.77 3.24
N PHE A 31 3.80 -0.39 2.25
CA PHE A 31 3.56 -1.22 1.07
C PHE A 31 4.81 -1.37 0.21
N LEU A 32 5.62 -0.32 0.05
CA LEU A 32 6.91 -0.41 -0.65
C LEU A 32 7.85 -1.43 -0.02
N ASP A 33 7.94 -1.44 1.32
CA ASP A 33 8.75 -2.42 2.04
C ASP A 33 8.22 -3.85 1.79
N ARG A 34 6.90 -4.02 1.80
CA ARG A 34 6.26 -5.30 1.50
C ARG A 34 6.45 -5.76 0.06
N VAL A 35 6.42 -4.85 -0.91
CA VAL A 35 6.68 -5.17 -2.32
C VAL A 35 8.08 -5.78 -2.47
N SER A 36 9.07 -5.23 -1.75
CA SER A 36 10.44 -5.76 -1.75
C SER A 36 10.50 -7.21 -1.24
N LEU A 37 9.68 -7.56 -0.25
CA LEU A 37 9.53 -8.94 0.24
C LEU A 37 8.74 -9.82 -0.74
N SER A 38 7.69 -9.29 -1.35
CA SER A 38 6.86 -10.01 -2.32
C SER A 38 7.62 -10.40 -3.58
N ILE A 39 8.55 -9.54 -4.05
CA ILE A 39 9.47 -9.89 -5.14
C ILE A 39 10.31 -11.12 -4.76
N LYS A 40 10.89 -11.14 -3.56
CA LYS A 40 11.69 -12.27 -3.06
C LYS A 40 10.88 -13.55 -2.93
N ASN A 41 9.60 -13.43 -2.58
CA ASN A 41 8.67 -14.55 -2.42
C ASN A 41 8.01 -14.99 -3.74
N GLY A 42 8.32 -14.35 -4.87
CA GLY A 42 7.71 -14.69 -6.17
C GLY A 42 6.22 -14.34 -6.27
N TRP A 43 5.72 -13.36 -5.50
CA TRP A 43 4.33 -12.90 -5.57
C TRP A 43 4.14 -11.97 -6.78
N ILE A 44 4.13 -12.59 -7.95
CA ILE A 44 4.04 -11.96 -9.26
C ILE A 44 2.84 -12.59 -9.96
N ASP A 45 2.01 -11.78 -10.61
CA ASP A 45 0.90 -12.30 -11.43
C ASP A 45 1.37 -12.72 -12.83
N ASP A 46 0.48 -13.34 -13.60
CA ASP A 46 0.80 -13.86 -14.94
C ASP A 46 1.21 -12.76 -15.94
N LYS A 47 1.00 -11.49 -15.59
CA LYS A 47 1.42 -10.31 -16.38
C LYS A 47 2.73 -9.69 -15.88
N GLY A 48 3.45 -10.37 -14.98
CA GLY A 48 4.70 -9.86 -14.39
C GLY A 48 4.50 -8.77 -13.35
N ARG A 49 3.28 -8.53 -12.85
CA ARG A 49 3.00 -7.47 -11.87
C ARG A 49 3.12 -8.01 -10.45
N VAL A 50 3.97 -7.36 -9.66
CA VAL A 50 4.13 -7.69 -8.24
C VAL A 50 2.88 -7.26 -7.46
N PHE A 51 2.40 -8.13 -6.57
CA PHE A 51 1.33 -7.80 -5.65
C PHE A 51 1.74 -8.13 -4.21
N ILE A 52 1.09 -7.47 -3.26
CA ILE A 52 1.22 -7.76 -1.83
C ILE A 52 -0.13 -8.22 -1.26
N TYR A 53 -0.07 -9.04 -0.22
CA TYR A 53 -1.21 -9.29 0.66
C TYR A 53 -1.05 -8.46 1.93
N TYR A 54 -1.98 -7.54 2.15
CA TYR A 54 -2.00 -6.70 3.35
C TYR A 54 -3.44 -6.55 3.83
N SER A 55 -3.75 -7.18 4.96
CA SER A 55 -5.11 -7.16 5.50
C SER A 55 -5.39 -5.83 6.21
N VAL A 56 -6.67 -5.46 6.26
CA VAL A 56 -7.12 -4.28 7.04
C VAL A 56 -6.69 -4.40 8.51
N LYS A 57 -6.78 -5.60 9.10
CA LYS A 57 -6.30 -5.87 10.47
C LYS A 57 -4.81 -5.52 10.63
N ARG A 58 -3.99 -5.77 9.62
CA ARG A 58 -2.57 -5.42 9.64
C ARG A 58 -2.35 -3.92 9.55
N VAL A 59 -3.12 -3.21 8.71
CA VAL A 59 -3.11 -1.74 8.67
C VAL A 59 -3.47 -1.17 10.04
N CYS A 60 -4.53 -1.68 10.67
CA CYS A 60 -4.94 -1.27 12.01
C CYS A 60 -3.82 -1.45 13.04
N LYS A 61 -3.11 -2.58 12.98
CA LYS A 61 -1.99 -2.88 13.89
C LYS A 61 -0.80 -1.94 13.66
N ASP A 62 -0.40 -1.77 12.40
CA ASP A 62 0.84 -1.06 12.06
C ASP A 62 0.69 0.47 12.18
N LEU A 63 -0.53 1.00 12.00
CA LEU A 63 -0.84 2.43 12.18
C LEU A 63 -1.58 2.74 13.49
N ASN A 64 -1.77 1.73 14.35
CA ASN A 64 -2.53 1.83 15.59
C ASN A 64 -3.89 2.56 15.41
N CYS A 65 -4.68 2.12 14.42
CA CYS A 65 -5.93 2.76 14.05
C CYS A 65 -7.12 1.80 13.99
N GLY A 66 -8.33 2.34 14.14
CA GLY A 66 -9.55 1.57 13.94
C GLY A 66 -9.79 1.16 12.49
N THR A 67 -10.60 0.12 12.29
CA THR A 67 -10.95 -0.44 10.96
C THR A 67 -11.48 0.61 10.00
N GLN A 68 -12.30 1.55 10.48
CA GLN A 68 -12.87 2.60 9.65
C GLN A 68 -11.77 3.51 9.07
N LYS A 69 -10.78 3.90 9.89
CA LYS A 69 -9.63 4.70 9.44
C LYS A 69 -8.76 3.89 8.48
N ALA A 70 -8.46 2.63 8.79
CA ALA A 70 -7.69 1.76 7.90
C ALA A 70 -8.35 1.62 6.51
N CYS A 71 -9.67 1.46 6.44
CA CYS A 71 -10.39 1.44 5.17
C CYS A 71 -10.28 2.78 4.43
N LYS A 72 -10.48 3.91 5.12
CA LYS A 72 -10.33 5.25 4.52
C LYS A 72 -8.94 5.46 3.93
N LEU A 73 -7.88 5.06 4.63
CA LEU A 73 -6.50 5.19 4.14
C LEU A 73 -6.26 4.36 2.87
N LEU A 74 -6.81 3.15 2.79
CA LEU A 74 -6.74 2.35 1.58
C LEU A 74 -7.51 3.01 0.43
N ASP A 75 -8.69 3.58 0.72
CA ASP A 75 -9.52 4.27 -0.27
C ASP A 75 -8.85 5.56 -0.76
N GLU A 76 -8.16 6.32 0.10
CA GLU A 76 -7.35 7.49 -0.28
C GLU A 76 -6.26 7.10 -1.28
N LEU A 77 -5.52 6.01 -1.03
CA LEU A 77 -4.47 5.54 -1.92
C LEU A 77 -5.02 5.06 -3.27
N GLU A 78 -6.21 4.47 -3.30
CA GLU A 78 -6.87 4.10 -4.56
C GLU A 78 -7.34 5.32 -5.34
N LYS A 79 -7.96 6.30 -4.66
CA LYS A 79 -8.42 7.54 -5.27
C LYS A 79 -7.28 8.35 -5.87
N ALA A 80 -6.13 8.39 -5.19
CA ALA A 80 -4.91 9.01 -5.70
C ALA A 80 -4.23 8.20 -6.82
N GLY A 81 -4.77 7.04 -7.20
CA GLY A 81 -4.25 6.22 -8.28
C GLY A 81 -2.93 5.52 -7.96
N VAL A 82 -2.53 5.45 -6.69
CA VAL A 82 -1.25 4.84 -6.27
C VAL A 82 -1.39 3.40 -5.79
N LEU A 83 -2.63 2.93 -5.62
CA LEU A 83 -2.98 1.57 -5.21
C LEU A 83 -4.10 1.02 -6.09
N GLU A 84 -4.07 -0.29 -6.35
CA GLU A 84 -5.17 -1.03 -6.98
C GLU A 84 -5.47 -2.30 -6.16
N ARG A 85 -6.70 -2.43 -5.63
CA ARG A 85 -7.17 -3.67 -4.99
C ARG A 85 -7.88 -4.55 -6.01
N LYS A 86 -7.39 -5.78 -6.20
CA LYS A 86 -8.04 -6.81 -7.02
C LYS A 86 -8.64 -7.91 -6.15
N ARG A 87 -9.97 -8.04 -6.17
CA ARG A 87 -10.69 -9.17 -5.55
C ARG A 87 -10.41 -10.46 -6.32
N GLN A 88 -10.24 -11.56 -5.58
CA GLN A 88 -9.92 -12.89 -6.15
C GLN A 88 -11.05 -13.91 -6.00
N GLY A 89 -12.22 -13.49 -5.50
CA GLY A 89 -13.34 -14.35 -5.17
C GLY A 89 -13.54 -14.51 -3.66
N PRO A 90 -14.57 -15.27 -3.24
CA PRO A 90 -14.92 -15.46 -1.84
C PRO A 90 -13.80 -16.19 -1.09
N GLY A 91 -13.52 -15.76 0.15
CA GLY A 91 -12.54 -16.38 1.05
C GLY A 91 -11.07 -16.12 0.71
N LYS A 92 -10.76 -15.53 -0.46
CA LYS A 92 -9.37 -15.21 -0.85
C LYS A 92 -9.01 -13.76 -0.48
N PRO A 93 -7.79 -13.50 0.04
CA PRO A 93 -7.35 -12.15 0.31
C PRO A 93 -7.25 -11.35 -1.00
N ASN A 94 -7.48 -10.04 -0.91
CA ASN A 94 -7.32 -9.16 -2.07
C ASN A 94 -5.85 -9.01 -2.43
N LYS A 95 -5.52 -9.05 -3.73
CA LYS A 95 -4.20 -8.65 -4.22
C LYS A 95 -4.13 -7.13 -4.25
N LEU A 96 -3.10 -6.58 -3.62
CA LEU A 96 -2.81 -5.16 -3.66
C LEU A 96 -1.67 -4.92 -4.64
N TYR A 97 -1.93 -4.13 -5.67
CA TYR A 97 -0.92 -3.71 -6.64
C TYR A 97 -0.53 -2.27 -6.33
N LEU A 98 0.73 -2.06 -5.98
CA LEU A 98 1.26 -0.73 -5.74
C LEU A 98 1.72 -0.14 -7.08
N LYS A 99 1.18 1.02 -7.46
CA LYS A 99 1.54 1.69 -8.70
C LYS A 99 2.79 2.54 -8.48
N LYS A 100 3.70 2.50 -9.45
CA LYS A 100 4.87 3.38 -9.47
C LYS A 100 4.39 4.79 -9.79
N VAL A 101 4.89 5.73 -9.00
CA VAL A 101 4.62 7.18 -9.12
C VAL A 101 5.85 7.93 -9.64
N PHE A 102 6.71 7.24 -10.39
CA PHE A 102 7.98 7.71 -10.94
C PHE A 102 8.24 7.04 -12.29
#